data_AF-A0A1N7J8S3-F1
#
_entry.id   AF-A0A1N7J8S3-F1
#
_cell.length_a   1.000
_cell.length_b   1.000
_cell.length_c   1.000
_cell.angle_alpha   90.00
_cell.angle_beta   90.00
_cell.angle_gamma   90.00
#
_symmetry.space_group_name_H-M   'P 1'
#
loop_
_entity.id
_entity.type
_entity.pdbx_description
1 polymer ?
#
loop_
_entity_poly.entity_id
_entity_poly.type
_entity_poly.pdbx_seq_one_letter_code
_entity_poly.pdbx_strand_id
1 'polypeptide(L)'
;MQPINLQQFIEKYTNSNTLYISDHFFCLDDTTQLHFFYNPKRYWTTIDKKDIEQYVIENLAKECAVLKNVRIVEDSARKPQNYTKIKAFNLETPTIGNHYSKMGNQIFTLNSKIIIRDNYYHIDHTFLSKDIKCFDEADLMTVLDYSVISKTFIKIKSVFELSCFKKPS
;
A
#
# COMPACT_ATOMS: atom_id res chain seq x y z
N MET A 1 -17.26 -17.59 -2.10
CA MET A 1 -15.90 -17.21 -2.56
C MET A 1 -15.15 -16.64 -1.36
N GLN A 2 -13.99 -17.19 -1.00
CA GLN A 2 -13.13 -16.54 -0.01
C GLN A 2 -12.67 -15.18 -0.56
N PRO A 3 -12.59 -14.13 0.27
CA PRO A 3 -12.06 -12.85 -0.18
C PRO A 3 -10.59 -13.02 -0.57
N ILE A 4 -10.31 -12.82 -1.85
CA ILE A 4 -8.95 -12.88 -2.37
C ILE A 4 -8.21 -11.62 -1.93
N ASN A 5 -7.08 -11.79 -1.26
CA ASN A 5 -6.33 -10.69 -0.66
C ASN A 5 -4.90 -10.63 -1.21
N LEU A 6 -4.23 -9.49 -1.04
CA LEU A 6 -2.90 -9.22 -1.60
C LEU A 6 -1.86 -10.26 -1.15
N GLN A 7 -1.94 -10.71 0.10
CA GLN A 7 -0.99 -11.67 0.65
C GLN A 7 -0.99 -12.99 -0.15
N GLN A 8 -2.17 -13.50 -0.49
CA GLN A 8 -2.32 -14.72 -1.30
C GLN A 8 -1.71 -14.57 -2.70
N PHE A 9 -1.80 -13.38 -3.30
CA PHE A 9 -1.18 -13.10 -4.59
C PHE A 9 0.34 -13.02 -4.50
N ILE A 10 0.88 -12.40 -3.46
CA ILE A 10 2.33 -12.36 -3.21
C ILE A 10 2.86 -13.79 -3.07
N GLU A 11 2.20 -14.63 -2.28
CA GLU A 11 2.58 -16.04 -2.09
C GLU A 11 2.51 -16.82 -3.40
N LYS A 12 1.43 -16.65 -4.18
CA LYS A 12 1.25 -17.31 -5.48
C LYS A 12 2.35 -16.98 -6.50
N TYR A 13 2.81 -15.73 -6.54
CA TYR A 13 3.78 -15.23 -7.51
C TYR A 13 5.14 -14.92 -6.87
N THR A 14 5.51 -15.70 -5.86
CA THR A 14 6.78 -15.55 -5.15
C THR A 14 7.95 -15.57 -6.15
N ASN A 15 8.88 -14.61 -6.05
CA ASN A 15 10.08 -14.46 -6.91
C ASN A 15 9.87 -14.06 -8.36
N SER A 16 8.65 -13.74 -8.75
CA SER A 16 8.33 -13.27 -10.10
C SER A 16 7.32 -12.14 -10.07
N ASN A 17 7.33 -11.36 -8.99
CA ASN A 17 6.41 -10.24 -8.79
C ASN A 17 7.15 -8.92 -8.61
N THR A 18 6.51 -7.83 -9.02
CA THR A 18 6.84 -6.47 -8.60
C THR A 18 5.60 -5.88 -7.94
N LEU A 19 5.75 -5.35 -6.73
CA LEU A 19 4.67 -4.68 -6.01
C LEU A 19 4.86 -3.18 -6.09
N TYR A 20 3.90 -2.51 -6.70
CA TYR A 20 3.76 -1.06 -6.73
C TYR A 20 2.82 -0.62 -5.60
N ILE A 21 3.27 0.30 -4.76
CA ILE A 21 2.53 0.78 -3.58
C ILE A 21 2.33 2.29 -3.69
N SER A 22 1.08 2.74 -3.57
CA SER A 22 0.71 4.15 -3.50
C SER A 22 -0.09 4.44 -2.23
N ASP A 23 -0.50 5.70 -2.04
CA ASP A 23 -1.44 6.10 -1.00
C ASP A 23 -2.88 5.66 -1.29
N HIS A 24 -3.16 5.12 -2.48
CA HIS A 24 -4.52 4.81 -2.93
C HIS A 24 -4.73 3.34 -3.29
N PHE A 25 -3.67 2.61 -3.62
CA PHE A 25 -3.78 1.23 -4.10
C PHE A 25 -2.48 0.44 -3.89
N PHE A 26 -2.62 -0.87 -4.05
CA PHE A 26 -1.52 -1.80 -4.28
C PHE A 26 -1.70 -2.38 -5.67
N CYS A 27 -0.63 -2.52 -6.44
CA CYS A 27 -0.64 -3.18 -7.72
C CYS A 27 0.47 -4.24 -7.73
N LEU A 28 0.08 -5.51 -7.81
CA LEU A 28 1.01 -6.62 -7.98
C LEU A 28 1.12 -6.94 -9.47
N ASP A 29 2.31 -6.74 -10.02
CA ASP A 29 2.69 -7.07 -11.38
C ASP A 29 3.31 -8.45 -11.40
N ASP A 30 2.59 -9.40 -11.99
CA ASP A 30 3.12 -10.72 -12.30
C ASP A 30 3.73 -10.74 -13.73
N THR A 31 4.06 -11.92 -14.25
CA THR A 31 4.66 -12.03 -15.58
C THR A 31 3.75 -11.55 -16.73
N THR A 32 2.44 -11.58 -16.54
CA THR A 32 1.41 -11.45 -17.58
C THR A 32 0.31 -10.43 -17.25
N GLN A 33 0.12 -10.08 -15.98
CA GLN A 33 -1.04 -9.35 -15.48
C GLN A 33 -0.64 -8.36 -14.39
N LEU A 34 -1.42 -7.27 -14.29
CA LEU A 34 -1.42 -6.37 -13.15
C LEU A 34 -2.66 -6.62 -12.29
N HIS A 35 -2.45 -6.92 -11.01
CA HIS A 35 -3.52 -7.12 -10.02
C HIS A 35 -3.61 -5.91 -9.09
N PHE A 36 -4.72 -5.18 -9.17
CA PHE A 36 -4.97 -4.00 -8.36
C PHE A 36 -5.81 -4.33 -7.13
N PHE A 37 -5.47 -3.70 -6.02
CA PHE A 37 -6.15 -3.80 -4.74
C PHE A 37 -6.36 -2.40 -4.19
N TYR A 38 -7.56 -2.10 -3.69
CA TYR A 38 -7.80 -0.87 -2.94
C TYR A 38 -6.93 -0.85 -1.67
N ASN A 39 -6.87 -1.97 -0.99
CA ASN A 39 -6.06 -2.22 0.18
C ASN A 39 -5.71 -3.72 0.26
N PRO A 40 -4.84 -4.17 1.16
CA PRO A 40 -4.40 -5.56 1.17
C PRO A 40 -5.50 -6.60 1.33
N LYS A 41 -6.68 -6.26 1.88
CA LYS A 41 -7.83 -7.18 2.02
C LYS A 41 -8.88 -7.04 0.93
N ARG A 42 -8.82 -5.98 0.12
CA ARG A 42 -9.87 -5.66 -0.87
C ARG A 42 -9.27 -5.60 -2.26
N TYR A 43 -9.38 -6.72 -2.96
CA TYR A 43 -9.14 -6.81 -4.39
C TYR A 43 -10.02 -5.83 -5.18
N TRP A 44 -9.46 -5.27 -6.25
CA TRP A 44 -10.14 -4.33 -7.13
C TRP A 44 -10.36 -4.95 -8.51
N THR A 45 -9.30 -5.21 -9.26
CA THR A 45 -9.38 -5.76 -10.63
C THR A 45 -8.03 -6.34 -11.08
N THR A 46 -8.04 -7.05 -12.20
CA THR A 46 -6.86 -7.52 -12.91
C THR A 46 -6.90 -7.02 -14.34
N ILE A 47 -5.76 -6.65 -14.89
CA ILE A 47 -5.62 -6.23 -16.28
C ILE A 47 -4.48 -7.03 -16.91
N ASP A 48 -4.71 -7.62 -18.09
CA ASP A 48 -3.66 -8.27 -18.86
C ASP A 48 -2.66 -7.23 -19.36
N LYS A 49 -1.36 -7.49 -19.20
CA LYS A 49 -0.31 -6.53 -19.61
C LYS A 49 -0.31 -6.22 -21.10
N LYS A 50 -0.82 -7.15 -21.93
CA LYS A 50 -0.99 -6.93 -23.38
C LYS A 50 -1.97 -5.77 -23.68
N ASP A 51 -2.88 -5.48 -22.77
CA ASP A 51 -3.90 -4.43 -22.89
C ASP A 51 -3.46 -3.13 -22.20
N ILE A 52 -2.24 -3.08 -21.67
CA ILE A 52 -1.67 -1.94 -20.95
C ILE A 52 -0.64 -1.25 -21.81
N GLU A 53 -0.82 0.05 -21.99
CA GLU A 53 0.16 0.89 -22.66
C GLU A 53 1.43 1.02 -21.79
N GLN A 54 2.60 1.01 -22.44
CA GLN A 54 3.91 1.02 -21.78
C GLN A 54 4.08 2.18 -20.78
N TYR A 55 3.53 3.37 -21.10
CA TYR A 55 3.62 4.55 -20.25
C TYR A 55 2.97 4.32 -18.86
N VAL A 56 2.01 3.41 -18.75
CA VAL A 56 1.36 3.09 -17.47
C VAL A 56 2.34 2.41 -16.53
N ILE A 57 3.15 1.48 -17.04
CA ILE A 57 4.18 0.78 -16.28
C ILE A 57 5.27 1.77 -15.85
N GLU A 58 5.67 2.66 -16.74
CA GLU A 58 6.64 3.73 -16.45
C GLU A 58 6.13 4.68 -15.37
N ASN A 59 4.85 5.07 -15.46
CA ASN A 59 4.22 5.92 -14.44
C ASN A 59 4.11 5.21 -13.09
N LEU A 60 3.75 3.91 -13.06
CA LEU A 60 3.75 3.12 -11.82
C LEU A 60 5.12 3.13 -11.16
N ALA A 61 6.20 2.89 -11.92
CA ALA A 61 7.56 2.92 -11.40
C ALA A 61 7.99 4.33 -10.91
N LYS A 62 7.43 5.39 -11.50
CA LYS A 62 7.73 6.79 -11.15
C LYS A 62 6.96 7.27 -9.93
N GLU A 63 5.71 6.86 -9.76
CA GLU A 63 4.79 7.40 -8.76
C GLU A 63 4.73 6.55 -7.48
N CYS A 64 4.98 5.25 -7.58
CA CYS A 64 4.83 4.32 -6.48
C CYS A 64 6.17 4.00 -5.78
N ALA A 65 6.07 3.45 -4.57
CA ALA A 65 7.12 2.56 -4.07
C ALA A 65 7.17 1.30 -4.92
N VAL A 66 8.37 0.78 -5.17
CA VAL A 66 8.57 -0.41 -6.01
C VAL A 66 9.36 -1.45 -5.22
N LEU A 67 8.69 -2.56 -4.90
CA LEU A 67 9.31 -3.72 -4.26
C LEU A 67 9.38 -4.87 -5.26
N LYS A 68 10.56 -5.48 -5.43
CA LYS A 68 10.78 -6.56 -6.40
C LYS A 68 10.93 -7.88 -5.68
N ASN A 69 10.41 -8.95 -6.27
CA ASN A 69 10.51 -10.33 -5.77
C ASN A 69 10.01 -10.47 -4.33
N VAL A 70 8.90 -9.79 -4.03
CA VAL A 70 8.35 -9.70 -2.67
C VAL A 70 7.97 -11.10 -2.19
N ARG A 71 8.28 -11.35 -0.92
CA ARG A 71 7.88 -12.57 -0.20
C ARG A 71 7.25 -12.21 1.13
N ILE A 72 6.25 -12.98 1.54
CA ILE A 72 5.74 -12.92 2.91
C ILE A 72 6.68 -13.73 3.79
N VAL A 73 7.20 -13.10 4.82
CA VAL A 73 8.13 -13.73 5.76
C VAL A 73 7.61 -13.44 7.14
N GLU A 74 7.31 -14.49 7.90
CA GLU A 74 6.93 -14.40 9.30
C GLU A 74 8.20 -14.04 10.09
N ASP A 75 8.44 -12.74 10.28
CA ASP A 75 9.53 -12.28 11.11
C ASP A 75 8.99 -11.33 12.18
N SER A 76 9.07 -11.77 13.42
CA SER A 76 8.47 -11.14 14.59
C SER A 76 9.21 -9.88 15.06
N ALA A 77 10.35 -9.53 14.45
CA ALA A 77 11.20 -8.41 14.84
C ALA A 77 11.12 -7.17 13.91
N ARG A 78 10.23 -7.15 12.91
CA ARG A 78 10.11 -6.03 11.97
C ARG A 78 9.54 -4.80 12.66
N LYS A 79 10.42 -3.88 13.07
CA LYS A 79 10.01 -2.54 13.49
C LYS A 79 10.07 -1.60 12.29
N PRO A 80 9.09 -0.70 12.11
CA PRO A 80 9.17 0.35 11.10
C PRO A 80 10.47 1.15 11.29
N GLN A 81 11.32 1.19 10.26
CA GLN A 81 12.61 1.89 10.31
C GLN A 81 12.60 3.13 9.42
N ASN A 82 13.47 4.10 9.74
CA ASN A 82 13.66 5.32 8.96
C ASN A 82 12.41 6.22 8.86
N TYR A 83 11.56 6.18 9.89
CA TYR A 83 10.42 7.10 10.02
C TYR A 83 10.85 8.40 10.70
N THR A 84 10.26 9.50 10.27
CA THR A 84 10.39 10.81 10.91
C THR A 84 9.24 11.02 11.89
N LYS A 85 9.53 11.50 13.11
CA LYS A 85 8.50 11.91 14.05
C LYS A 85 7.84 13.21 13.58
N ILE A 86 6.52 13.23 13.56
CA ILE A 86 5.71 14.42 13.26
C ILE A 86 4.75 14.69 14.41
N LYS A 87 4.27 15.92 14.56
CA LYS A 87 3.26 16.27 15.57
C LYS A 87 1.97 15.50 15.29
N ALA A 88 1.36 14.92 16.33
CA ALA A 88 0.05 14.32 16.23
C ALA A 88 -0.99 15.38 15.82
N PHE A 89 -1.95 14.94 15.02
CA PHE A 89 -3.06 15.75 14.56
C PHE A 89 -4.34 14.94 14.68
N ASN A 90 -5.47 15.64 14.79
CA ASN A 90 -6.77 14.99 14.71
C ASN A 90 -6.97 14.47 13.29
N LEU A 91 -7.04 13.15 13.16
CA LEU A 91 -7.54 12.51 11.97
C LEU A 91 -9.06 12.67 11.99
N GLU A 92 -9.55 13.84 11.58
CA GLU A 92 -10.88 13.88 10.98
C GLU A 92 -10.85 12.86 9.84
N THR A 93 -11.70 11.84 9.93
CA THR A 93 -11.68 10.62 9.10
C THR A 93 -11.10 10.92 7.70
N PRO A 94 -9.87 10.47 7.38
CA PRO A 94 -9.23 10.86 6.14
C PRO A 94 -10.14 10.47 4.99
N THR A 95 -10.59 11.46 4.21
CA THR A 95 -11.55 11.28 3.11
C THR A 95 -10.88 10.72 1.86
N ILE A 96 -9.55 10.53 1.91
CA ILE A 96 -8.69 10.09 0.84
C ILE A 96 -7.61 9.18 1.45
N GLY A 97 -7.34 8.05 0.77
CA GLY A 97 -6.25 7.15 1.08
C GLY A 97 -6.66 5.86 1.78
N ASN A 98 -5.65 5.08 2.17
CA ASN A 98 -5.81 3.82 2.87
C ASN A 98 -5.66 3.95 4.38
N HIS A 99 -6.47 3.21 5.13
CA HIS A 99 -6.43 3.12 6.59
C HIS A 99 -6.42 1.65 7.03
N TYR A 100 -5.55 1.32 7.97
CA TYR A 100 -5.33 0.00 8.54
C TYR A 100 -5.31 0.11 10.06
N SER A 101 -5.79 -0.91 10.76
CA SER A 101 -5.77 -0.89 12.22
C SER A 101 -5.78 -2.29 12.82
N LYS A 102 -5.07 -2.40 13.96
CA LYS A 102 -4.96 -3.61 14.78
C LYS A 102 -4.83 -3.19 16.24
N MET A 103 -5.73 -3.69 17.10
CA MET A 103 -5.69 -3.49 18.55
C MET A 103 -5.54 -2.01 18.98
N GLY A 104 -6.28 -1.10 18.32
CA GLY A 104 -6.25 0.34 18.61
C GLY A 104 -5.14 1.13 17.91
N ASN A 105 -4.09 0.48 17.41
CA ASN A 105 -3.07 1.13 16.60
C ASN A 105 -3.57 1.37 15.17
N GLN A 106 -3.11 2.44 14.53
CA GLN A 106 -3.57 2.85 13.19
C GLN A 106 -2.39 3.13 12.27
N ILE A 107 -2.50 2.67 11.02
CA ILE A 107 -1.63 3.06 9.92
C ILE A 107 -2.53 3.69 8.87
N PHE A 108 -2.11 4.79 8.27
CA PHE A 108 -2.84 5.38 7.17
C PHE A 108 -1.89 6.02 6.17
N THR A 109 -2.40 6.27 4.98
CA THR A 109 -1.67 6.95 3.92
C THR A 109 -2.34 8.28 3.60
N LEU A 110 -1.54 9.33 3.46
CA LEU A 110 -2.02 10.69 3.19
C LEU A 110 -0.92 11.47 2.47
N ASN A 111 -1.27 12.13 1.36
CA ASN A 111 -0.36 12.99 0.59
C ASN A 111 0.97 12.28 0.27
N SER A 112 0.89 11.07 -0.29
CA SER A 112 2.06 10.23 -0.61
C SER A 112 2.95 9.88 0.58
N LYS A 113 2.43 9.89 1.81
CA LYS A 113 3.13 9.43 3.01
C LYS A 113 2.39 8.29 3.68
N ILE A 114 3.12 7.32 4.23
CA ILE A 114 2.62 6.39 5.24
C ILE A 114 2.81 7.03 6.62
N ILE A 115 1.78 6.96 7.46
CA ILE A 115 1.77 7.49 8.80
C ILE A 115 1.31 6.40 9.77
N ILE A 116 2.07 6.21 10.84
CA ILE A 116 1.78 5.23 11.89
C ILE A 116 1.50 5.99 13.19
N ARG A 117 0.28 5.78 13.69
CA ARG A 117 -0.07 6.10 15.07
C ARG A 117 0.22 4.88 15.91
N ASP A 118 1.36 4.92 16.58
CA ASP A 118 1.78 3.87 17.50
C ASP A 118 1.23 4.18 18.89
N ASN A 119 0.25 3.42 19.37
CA ASN A 119 -0.20 3.52 20.76
C ASN A 119 0.68 2.68 21.71
N TYR A 120 1.67 1.91 21.23
CA TYR A 120 2.56 1.15 22.14
C TYR A 120 3.39 2.07 23.02
N TYR A 121 3.70 3.27 22.55
CA TYR A 121 4.47 4.28 23.27
C TYR A 121 3.57 5.49 23.58
N HIS A 122 2.64 5.29 24.52
CA HIS A 122 2.05 6.40 25.28
C HIS A 122 3.20 7.28 25.80
N ILE A 123 3.23 8.56 25.44
CA ILE A 123 3.66 9.74 26.24
C ILE A 123 3.85 10.98 25.35
N ASP A 124 4.28 10.82 24.10
CA ASP A 124 4.51 11.97 23.20
C ASP A 124 3.46 12.02 22.10
N HIS A 125 2.70 13.11 22.01
CA HIS A 125 1.74 13.42 20.94
C HIS A 125 2.40 13.50 19.55
N THR A 126 2.94 12.38 19.06
CA THR A 126 3.71 12.27 17.84
C THR A 126 3.28 11.05 17.03
N PHE A 127 3.26 11.20 15.71
CA PHE A 127 3.11 10.10 14.77
C PHE A 127 4.44 9.84 14.06
N LEU A 128 4.60 8.65 13.53
CA LEU A 128 5.71 8.31 12.65
C LEU A 128 5.27 8.52 11.20
N SER A 129 6.08 9.17 10.38
CA SER A 129 5.79 9.42 8.96
C SER A 129 6.97 9.08 8.08
N LYS A 130 6.69 8.50 6.91
CA LYS A 130 7.66 8.14 5.87
C LYS A 130 7.04 8.39 4.50
N ASP A 131 7.84 8.87 3.55
CA ASP A 131 7.40 9.01 2.16
C ASP A 131 7.09 7.62 1.58
N ILE A 132 6.00 7.48 0.83
CA ILE A 132 5.63 6.21 0.22
C ILE A 132 6.70 5.73 -0.74
N LYS A 133 7.44 6.61 -1.43
CA LYS A 133 8.55 6.17 -2.28
C LYS A 133 9.68 5.48 -1.51
N CYS A 134 9.78 5.71 -0.21
CA CYS A 134 10.73 5.05 0.67
C CYS A 134 10.18 3.77 1.31
N PHE A 135 8.92 3.43 1.05
CA PHE A 135 8.25 2.25 1.60
C PHE A 135 9.03 0.98 1.23
N ASP A 136 9.31 0.15 2.23
CA ASP A 136 10.12 -1.08 2.08
C ASP A 136 9.37 -2.35 2.49
N GLU A 137 10.04 -3.50 2.46
CA GLU A 137 9.45 -4.79 2.82
C GLU A 137 9.06 -4.90 4.30
N ALA A 138 9.72 -4.17 5.20
CA ALA A 138 9.36 -4.17 6.61
C ALA A 138 8.05 -3.39 6.82
N ASP A 139 7.90 -2.27 6.11
CA ASP A 139 6.65 -1.50 6.08
C ASP A 139 5.52 -2.32 5.49
N LEU A 140 5.79 -3.11 4.43
CA LEU A 140 4.80 -4.00 3.81
C LEU A 140 4.25 -4.99 4.83
N MET A 141 5.13 -5.73 5.53
CA MET A 141 4.67 -6.70 6.53
C MET A 141 3.89 -6.02 7.64
N THR A 142 4.32 -4.84 8.08
CA THR A 142 3.59 -4.05 9.08
C THR A 142 2.19 -3.69 8.60
N VAL A 143 2.03 -3.26 7.35
CA VAL A 143 0.72 -2.98 6.74
C VAL A 143 -0.13 -4.25 6.61
N LEU A 144 0.46 -5.37 6.19
CA LEU A 144 -0.24 -6.65 6.07
C LEU A 144 -0.75 -7.13 7.43
N ASP A 145 0.06 -7.02 8.47
CA ASP A 145 -0.32 -7.34 9.85
C ASP A 145 -1.45 -6.46 10.37
N TYR A 146 -1.46 -5.17 10.02
CA TYR A 146 -2.44 -4.19 10.48
C TYR A 146 -3.70 -4.15 9.60
N SER A 147 -3.73 -4.89 8.49
CA SER A 147 -4.84 -4.89 7.54
C SER A 147 -6.13 -5.57 8.06
N VAL A 148 -6.17 -5.95 9.35
CA VAL A 148 -7.31 -6.61 10.02
C VAL A 148 -8.60 -5.80 9.90
N ILE A 149 -8.56 -4.49 10.18
CA ILE A 149 -9.70 -3.58 10.01
C ILE A 149 -9.28 -2.49 9.04
N SER A 150 -9.25 -2.84 7.76
CA SER A 150 -8.90 -1.91 6.69
C SER A 150 -10.13 -1.18 6.14
N LYS A 151 -9.96 0.12 5.87
CA LYS A 151 -10.95 0.96 5.18
C LYS A 151 -10.22 1.77 4.12
N THR A 152 -10.86 1.92 2.97
CA THR A 152 -10.34 2.73 1.87
C THR A 152 -11.38 3.80 1.58
N PHE A 153 -11.05 5.05 1.85
CA PHE A 153 -11.93 6.20 1.65
C PHE A 153 -11.59 6.83 0.31
N ILE A 154 -11.98 6.18 -0.78
CA ILE A 154 -11.58 6.60 -2.13
C ILE A 154 -12.80 6.92 -2.97
N LYS A 155 -12.77 8.08 -3.65
CA LYS A 155 -13.75 8.48 -4.68
C LYS A 155 -13.48 7.87 -6.07
N ILE A 156 -12.31 7.27 -6.26
CA ILE A 156 -11.86 6.63 -7.50
C ILE A 156 -12.70 5.37 -7.72
N LYS A 157 -13.50 5.33 -8.79
CA LYS A 157 -14.41 4.21 -9.07
C LYS A 157 -13.78 3.15 -9.97
N SER A 158 -12.77 3.54 -10.74
CA SER A 158 -12.06 2.67 -11.70
C SER A 158 -10.55 2.87 -11.62
N VAL A 159 -9.76 1.81 -11.82
CA VAL A 159 -8.29 1.92 -11.88
C VAL A 159 -7.83 2.82 -13.04
N PHE A 160 -8.63 2.96 -14.10
CA PHE A 160 -8.33 3.84 -15.22
C PHE A 160 -8.40 5.34 -14.87
N GLU A 161 -8.96 5.70 -13.72
CA GLU A 161 -8.96 7.08 -13.21
C GLU A 161 -7.67 7.42 -12.45
N LEU A 162 -6.81 6.43 -12.15
CA LEU A 162 -5.53 6.63 -11.47
C LEU A 162 -4.57 7.46 -12.33
N SER A 163 -3.68 8.21 -11.67
CA SER A 163 -2.66 9.04 -12.32
C SER A 163 -1.79 8.23 -13.28
N CYS A 164 -1.44 6.99 -12.93
CA CYS A 164 -0.61 6.15 -13.78
C CYS A 164 -1.22 5.84 -15.16
N PHE A 165 -2.55 5.89 -15.31
CA PHE A 165 -3.23 5.70 -16.58
C PHE A 165 -3.34 6.98 -17.44
N LYS A 166 -2.93 8.13 -16.91
CA LYS A 166 -2.94 9.40 -17.65
C LYS A 166 -1.69 9.50 -18.52
N LYS A 167 -1.88 9.77 -19.82
CA LYS A 167 -0.76 10.01 -20.73
C LYS A 167 0.05 11.23 -20.25
N PRO A 168 1.39 11.16 -20.22
CA PRO A 168 2.22 12.32 -19.99
C PRO A 168 1.84 13.41 -21.01
N SER A 169 1.52 14.61 -20.51
CA SER A 169 1.24 15.78 -21.35
C SER A 169 2.53 16.39 -21.86
#